data_AF-A0A1G1WXT7-F1
#
_entry.id   AF-A0A1G1WXT7-F1
#
_cell.length_a   1.000
_cell.length_b   1.000
_cell.length_c   1.000
_cell.angle_alpha   90.00
_cell.angle_beta   90.00
_cell.angle_gamma   90.00
#
_symmetry.space_group_name_H-M   'P 1'
#
loop_
_entity.id
_entity.type
_entity.pdbx_description
1 polymer ?
#
loop_
_entity_poly.entity_id
_entity_poly.type
_entity_poly.pdbx_seq_one_letter_code
_entity_poly.pdbx_strand_id
1 'polypeptide(L)'
;MDGEQYSEKEKMMHDNAFRYKYYRRHAVQYALLTLFFGFSLFFLFRVDSATWRFLIIGSLSLFYLIFGVWHHIEEKNLTNKHTIEYLVVSAIIFVVLYSIFL
;
A
#
# COMPACT_ATOMS: atom_id res chain seq x y z
N MET A 1 -14.81 45.13 -1.14
CA MET A 1 -15.35 43.83 -0.70
C MET A 1 -15.07 42.71 -1.70
N ASP A 2 -14.74 43.01 -2.96
CA ASP A 2 -14.49 41.99 -4.00
C ASP A 2 -13.14 41.24 -3.86
N GLY A 3 -12.15 41.84 -3.19
CA GLY A 3 -10.82 41.24 -3.02
C GLY A 3 -10.76 40.06 -2.04
N GLU A 4 -11.63 40.03 -1.03
CA GLU A 4 -11.70 38.89 -0.08
C GLU A 4 -12.37 37.66 -0.72
N GLN A 5 -13.40 37.89 -1.55
CA GLN A 5 -14.11 36.83 -2.26
C GLN A 5 -13.25 36.15 -3.33
N TYR A 6 -12.35 36.92 -3.98
CA TYR A 6 -11.34 36.37 -4.89
C TYR A 6 -10.30 35.52 -4.14
N SER A 7 -9.85 35.97 -2.98
CA SER A 7 -8.90 35.23 -2.14
C SER A 7 -9.47 33.90 -1.61
N GLU A 8 -10.75 33.88 -1.21
CA GLU A 8 -11.41 32.63 -0.79
C GLU A 8 -11.56 31.63 -1.94
N LYS A 9 -11.93 32.09 -3.14
CA LYS A 9 -12.12 31.21 -4.30
C LYS A 9 -10.81 30.58 -4.75
N GLU A 10 -9.71 31.33 -4.72
CA GLU A 10 -8.37 30.82 -5.02
C GLU A 10 -7.91 29.79 -3.98
N LYS A 11 -8.13 30.05 -2.68
CA LYS A 11 -7.86 29.06 -1.62
C LYS A 11 -8.66 27.78 -1.82
N MET A 12 -9.96 27.89 -2.08
CA MET A 12 -10.81 26.71 -2.32
C MET A 12 -10.36 25.91 -3.55
N MET A 13 -10.02 26.56 -4.67
CA MET A 13 -9.51 25.84 -5.84
C MET A 13 -8.17 25.15 -5.56
N HIS A 14 -7.27 25.82 -4.85
CA HIS A 14 -5.98 25.25 -4.47
C HIS A 14 -6.15 24.03 -3.55
N ASP A 15 -7.03 24.12 -2.55
CA ASP A 15 -7.32 23.04 -1.62
C ASP A 15 -7.96 21.82 -2.32
N ASN A 16 -8.89 22.07 -3.25
CA ASN A 16 -9.51 21.01 -4.05
C ASN A 16 -8.51 20.32 -4.98
N ALA A 17 -7.63 21.09 -5.64
CA ALA A 17 -6.59 20.54 -6.49
C ALA A 17 -5.56 19.73 -5.69
N PHE A 18 -5.20 20.20 -4.49
CA PHE A 18 -4.31 19.50 -3.58
C PHE A 18 -4.92 18.17 -3.10
N ARG A 19 -6.19 18.20 -2.66
CA ARG A 19 -6.94 16.99 -2.29
C ARG A 19 -7.01 15.99 -3.43
N TYR A 20 -7.38 16.42 -4.64
CA TYR A 20 -7.47 15.51 -5.78
C TYR A 20 -6.13 14.85 -6.11
N LYS A 21 -5.03 15.61 -6.07
CA LYS A 21 -3.68 15.08 -6.31
C LYS A 21 -3.27 14.05 -5.24
N TYR A 22 -3.59 14.32 -3.97
CA TYR A 22 -3.38 13.40 -2.87
C TYR A 22 -4.20 12.10 -3.08
N TYR A 23 -5.52 12.20 -3.21
CA TYR A 23 -6.38 11.03 -3.43
C TYR A 23 -5.97 10.17 -4.62
N ARG A 24 -5.61 10.80 -5.75
CA ARG A 24 -5.16 10.07 -6.94
C ARG A 24 -3.87 9.28 -6.67
N ARG A 25 -2.93 9.84 -5.92
CA ARG A 25 -1.69 9.16 -5.56
C ARG A 25 -1.95 7.96 -4.65
N HIS A 26 -2.78 8.14 -3.62
CA HIS A 26 -3.20 7.05 -2.73
C HIS A 26 -3.91 5.95 -3.51
N ALA A 27 -4.86 6.30 -4.37
CA ALA A 27 -5.58 5.34 -5.20
C ALA A 27 -4.65 4.50 -6.08
N VAL A 28 -3.65 5.14 -6.71
CA VAL A 28 -2.66 4.43 -7.54
C VAL A 28 -1.80 3.49 -6.69
N GLN A 29 -1.36 3.91 -5.51
CA GLN A 29 -0.56 3.09 -4.60
C GLN A 29 -1.33 1.82 -4.18
N TYR A 30 -2.59 1.96 -3.75
CA TYR A 30 -3.42 0.81 -3.37
C TYR A 30 -3.82 -0.06 -4.57
N ALA A 31 -4.03 0.53 -5.75
CA ALA A 31 -4.27 -0.23 -6.97
C ALA A 31 -3.06 -1.11 -7.32
N LEU A 32 -1.83 -0.57 -7.24
CA LEU A 32 -0.61 -1.33 -7.46
C LEU A 32 -0.44 -2.46 -6.44
N LEU A 33 -0.68 -2.17 -5.16
CA LEU A 33 -0.65 -3.20 -4.10
C LEU A 33 -1.65 -4.33 -4.40
N THR A 34 -2.87 -3.98 -4.79
CA THR A 34 -3.94 -4.95 -5.09
C THR A 34 -3.60 -5.79 -6.31
N LEU A 35 -3.08 -5.18 -7.38
CA LEU A 35 -2.67 -5.87 -8.59
C LEU A 35 -1.51 -6.84 -8.31
N PHE A 36 -0.50 -6.39 -7.57
CA PHE A 36 0.63 -7.23 -7.19
C PHE A 36 0.16 -8.43 -6.36
N PHE A 37 -0.68 -8.19 -5.36
CA PHE A 37 -1.24 -9.25 -4.52
C PHE A 37 -2.06 -10.26 -5.33
N GLY A 38 -2.97 -9.79 -6.18
CA GLY A 38 -3.77 -10.65 -7.05
C GLY A 38 -2.93 -11.48 -8.03
N PHE A 39 -1.90 -10.87 -8.62
CA PHE A 39 -0.98 -11.55 -9.52
C PHE A 39 -0.18 -12.63 -8.79
N SER A 40 0.36 -12.35 -7.61
CA SER A 40 1.07 -13.33 -6.80
C SER A 40 0.18 -14.49 -6.39
N LEU A 41 -1.07 -14.24 -5.99
CA LEU A 41 -2.03 -15.31 -5.70
C LEU A 41 -2.30 -16.18 -6.92
N PHE A 42 -2.54 -15.58 -8.09
CA PHE A 42 -2.72 -16.33 -9.34
C PHE A 42 -1.53 -17.27 -9.63
N PHE A 43 -0.30 -16.78 -9.42
CA PHE A 43 0.90 -17.61 -9.59
C PHE A 43 1.03 -18.73 -8.56
N LEU A 44 0.64 -18.48 -7.30
CA LEU A 44 0.67 -19.51 -6.25
C LEU A 44 -0.23 -20.70 -6.57
N PHE A 45 -1.40 -20.46 -7.19
CA PHE A 45 -2.28 -21.54 -7.65
C PHE A 45 -1.75 -22.29 -8.88
N ARG A 46 -0.82 -21.71 -9.65
CA ARG A 46 -0.37 -22.29 -10.93
C ARG A 46 0.97 -23.02 -10.83
N VAL A 47 1.82 -22.62 -9.89
CA VAL A 47 3.14 -23.20 -9.67
C VAL A 47 3.05 -24.41 -8.75
N ASP A 48 3.65 -25.53 -9.14
CA ASP A 48 3.70 -26.76 -8.32
C ASP A 48 4.96 -26.84 -7.44
N SER A 49 6.00 -26.06 -7.75
CA SER A 49 7.26 -26.09 -7.00
C SER A 49 7.14 -25.39 -5.65
N ALA A 50 7.36 -26.14 -4.57
CA ALA A 50 7.37 -25.63 -3.19
C ALA A 50 8.38 -24.48 -3.01
N THR A 51 9.57 -24.58 -3.61
CA THR A 51 10.58 -23.52 -3.56
C THR A 51 10.07 -22.21 -4.14
N TRP A 52 9.43 -22.27 -5.31
CA TRP A 52 8.85 -21.09 -5.95
C TRP A 52 7.67 -20.52 -5.16
N ARG A 53 6.80 -21.37 -4.61
CA ARG A 53 5.72 -20.92 -3.72
C ARG A 53 6.26 -20.19 -2.50
N PHE A 54 7.29 -20.75 -1.85
CA PHE A 54 7.94 -20.12 -0.71
C PHE A 54 8.52 -18.75 -1.07
N LEU A 55 9.22 -18.65 -2.21
CA LEU A 55 9.76 -17.37 -2.70
C LEU A 55 8.66 -16.34 -2.99
N ILE A 56 7.53 -16.75 -3.58
CA ILE A 56 6.40 -15.85 -3.85
C ILE A 56 5.78 -15.37 -2.53
N ILE A 57 5.51 -16.27 -1.58
CA ILE A 57 4.92 -15.93 -0.28
C ILE A 57 5.84 -15.01 0.51
N GLY A 58 7.14 -15.33 0.57
CA GLY A 58 8.14 -14.48 1.22
C GLY A 58 8.24 -13.11 0.58
N SER A 59 8.31 -13.05 -0.76
CA SER A 59 8.36 -11.79 -1.50
C SER A 59 7.11 -10.95 -1.29
N LEU A 60 5.93 -11.56 -1.28
CA LEU A 60 4.66 -10.88 -1.07
C LEU A 60 4.53 -10.31 0.35
N SER A 61 4.91 -11.10 1.35
CA SER A 61 4.88 -10.68 2.74
C SER A 61 5.88 -9.54 3.02
N LEU A 62 7.08 -9.64 2.45
CA LEU A 62 8.10 -8.60 2.55
C LEU A 62 7.69 -7.34 1.77
N PHE A 63 7.11 -7.50 0.58
CA PHE A 63 6.60 -6.38 -0.20
C PHE A 63 5.53 -5.60 0.55
N TYR A 64 4.58 -6.29 1.20
CA TYR A 64 3.57 -5.62 2.03
C TYR A 64 4.19 -4.78 3.15
N LEU A 65 5.22 -5.32 3.83
CA LEU A 65 5.94 -4.60 4.89
C LEU A 65 6.62 -3.34 4.34
N ILE A 66 7.42 -3.51 3.29
CA ILE A 66 8.18 -2.42 2.67
C ILE A 66 7.22 -1.35 2.16
N PHE A 67 6.14 -1.76 1.49
CA PHE A 67 5.13 -0.85 0.97
C PHE A 67 4.44 -0.06 2.08
N GLY A 68 4.01 -0.71 3.16
CA GLY A 68 3.35 -0.05 4.28
C GLY A 68 4.25 0.96 5.00
N VAL A 69 5.50 0.60 5.24
CA VAL A 69 6.50 1.50 5.82
C VAL A 69 6.78 2.66 4.87
N TRP A 70 7.00 2.40 3.58
CA TRP A 70 7.25 3.43 2.59
C TRP A 70 6.07 4.40 2.45
N HIS A 71 4.84 3.88 2.44
CA HIS A 71 3.61 4.68 2.40
C HIS A 71 3.58 5.72 3.52
N HIS A 72 3.84 5.31 4.77
CA HIS A 72 3.84 6.23 5.90
C HIS A 72 5.06 7.15 5.96
N ILE A 73 6.22 6.75 5.42
CA ILE A 73 7.36 7.66 5.22
C ILE A 73 6.95 8.79 4.27
N GLU A 74 6.26 8.44 3.19
CA GLU A 74 5.81 9.39 2.18
C GLU A 74 4.76 10.35 2.73
N GLU A 75 3.86 9.86 3.59
CA GLU A 75 2.91 10.68 4.33
C GLU A 75 3.54 11.49 5.47
N LYS A 76 4.84 11.32 5.73
CA LYS A 76 5.56 11.92 6.87
C LYS A 76 4.89 11.62 8.23
N ASN A 77 4.21 10.48 8.32
CA ASN A 77 3.46 10.04 9.50
C ASN A 77 3.98 8.69 10.02
N LEU A 78 5.24 8.34 9.74
CA LEU A 78 5.81 7.08 10.21
C LEU A 78 6.00 7.14 11.73
N THR A 79 5.36 6.20 12.42
CA THR A 79 5.58 5.96 13.85
C THR A 79 6.09 4.53 14.05
N ASN A 80 6.80 4.28 15.15
CA ASN A 80 7.22 2.92 15.50
C ASN A 80 6.04 1.95 15.61
N LYS A 81 4.86 2.47 16.00
CA LYS A 81 3.62 1.72 16.05
C LYS A 81 3.23 1.21 14.66
N HIS A 82 3.23 2.07 13.64
CA HIS A 82 2.93 1.66 12.27
C HIS A 82 3.91 0.60 11.76
N THR A 83 5.21 0.78 11.97
CA THR A 83 6.20 -0.22 11.55
C THR A 83 5.93 -1.59 12.18
N ILE A 84 5.57 -1.63 13.47
CA ILE A 84 5.23 -2.88 14.16
C ILE A 84 3.91 -3.46 13.63
N GLU A 85 2.89 -2.64 13.37
CA GLU A 85 1.63 -3.07 12.77
C GLU A 85 1.87 -3.77 11.43
N TYR A 86 2.63 -3.14 10.53
CA TYR A 86 2.95 -3.74 9.23
C TYR A 86 3.81 -4.99 9.36
N LEU A 87 4.75 -5.03 10.31
CA LEU A 87 5.55 -6.24 10.56
C LEU A 87 4.67 -7.41 11.00
N VAL A 88 3.74 -7.17 11.94
CA VAL A 88 2.82 -8.18 12.45
C VAL A 88 1.88 -8.64 11.34
N VAL A 89 1.31 -7.72 10.57
CA VAL A 89 0.41 -8.09 9.47
C VAL A 89 1.16 -8.86 8.37
N SER A 90 2.38 -8.45 8.01
CA SER A 90 3.24 -9.22 7.09
C SER A 90 3.54 -10.62 7.60
N ALA A 91 3.81 -10.78 8.89
CA ALA A 91 4.04 -12.09 9.48
C ALA A 91 2.77 -12.97 9.42
N ILE A 92 1.59 -12.38 9.69
CA ILE A 92 0.31 -13.08 9.56
C ILE A 92 0.06 -13.50 8.10
N ILE A 93 0.26 -12.60 7.13
CA ILE A 93 0.14 -12.91 5.69
C ILE A 93 1.05 -14.07 5.32
N PHE A 94 2.32 -14.04 5.77
CA PHE A 94 3.27 -15.10 5.51
C PHE A 94 2.79 -16.45 6.06
N VAL A 95 2.40 -16.50 7.34
CA VAL A 95 1.95 -17.72 8.01
C VAL A 95 0.70 -18.28 7.33
N VAL A 96 -0.31 -17.44 7.07
CA VAL A 96 -1.56 -17.87 6.44
C VAL A 96 -1.30 -18.45 5.06
N LEU A 97 -0.54 -17.76 4.21
CA LEU A 97 -0.27 -18.24 2.86
C LEU A 97 0.64 -19.46 2.87
N TYR A 98 1.63 -19.50 3.76
CA TYR A 98 2.49 -20.67 3.94
C TYR A 98 1.63 -21.89 4.27
N SER A 99 0.75 -21.81 5.28
CA SER A 99 -0.12 -22.93 5.68
C SER A 99 -1.13 -23.39 4.62
N ILE A 100 -1.52 -22.52 3.68
CA ILE A 100 -2.47 -22.87 2.63
C ILE A 100 -1.76 -23.51 1.42
N PHE A 101 -0.57 -23.03 1.07
CA PHE A 101 0.07 -23.35 -0.21
C PHE A 101 1.33 -24.22 -0.11
N LEU A 102 1.90 -24.41 1.09
CA LEU A 102 3.00 -25.33 1.39
C LEU A 102 2.63 -26.29 2.53
#